data_AF-A0A530GKQ5-F1
#
_entry.id   AF-A0A530GKQ5-F1
#
_cell.length_a   1.000
_cell.length_b   1.000
_cell.length_c   1.000
_cell.angle_alpha   90.00
_cell.angle_beta   90.00
_cell.angle_gamma   90.00
#
_symmetry.space_group_name_H-M   'P 1'
#
loop_
_entity.id
_entity.type
_entity.pdbx_description
1 polymer ?
#
loop_
_entity_poly.entity_id
_entity_poly.type
_entity_poly.pdbx_seq_one_letter_code
_entity_poly.pdbx_strand_id
1 'polypeptide(L)'
;VNCNPETVSTDYDTSDRLYFDPLTAEDVLEILRAEQASGELVGVIVQFGGQTPLKLADALEKAGIPILGTSPDMIDLAEDRDRFQTLLHKLNLTQPKNGIAYSVEQARLVAGELGFPLVVRPSYVLGGRAMQIIHDESMLQT
;
A
#
# COMPACT_ATOMS: atom_id res chain seq x y z
N VAL A 1 11.85 -1.83 -13.94
CA VAL A 1 11.66 -3.22 -13.47
C VAL A 1 10.19 -3.57 -13.60
N ASN A 2 9.85 -4.54 -14.44
CA ASN A 2 8.48 -5.03 -14.60
C ASN A 2 8.52 -6.44 -15.19
N CYS A 3 7.65 -7.33 -14.72
CA CYS A 3 7.57 -8.72 -15.18
C CYS A 3 6.34 -9.01 -16.06
N ASN A 4 5.50 -8.01 -16.36
CA ASN A 4 4.31 -8.23 -17.18
C ASN A 4 4.63 -8.07 -18.67
N PRO A 5 4.62 -9.16 -19.48
CA PRO A 5 4.98 -9.10 -20.89
C PRO A 5 3.94 -8.36 -21.75
N GLU A 6 2.74 -8.13 -21.23
CA GLU A 6 1.63 -7.52 -21.97
C GLU A 6 1.56 -6.00 -21.80
N THR A 7 2.68 -5.35 -21.43
CA THR A 7 2.70 -3.90 -21.17
C THR A 7 3.70 -3.17 -22.06
N VAL A 8 3.33 -1.96 -22.50
CA VAL A 8 4.24 -1.06 -23.22
C VAL A 8 5.48 -0.72 -22.37
N SER A 9 5.34 -0.71 -21.04
CA SER A 9 6.47 -0.48 -20.13
C SER A 9 7.57 -1.55 -20.18
N THR A 10 7.31 -2.68 -20.83
CA THR A 10 8.28 -3.76 -21.05
C THR A 10 8.78 -3.82 -22.50
N ASP A 11 8.47 -2.82 -23.32
CA ASP A 11 9.11 -2.66 -24.62
C ASP A 11 10.53 -2.09 -24.44
N TYR A 12 11.51 -2.67 -25.16
CA TYR A 12 12.94 -2.35 -24.99
C TYR A 12 13.30 -0.91 -25.34
N ASP A 13 12.46 -0.20 -26.07
CA ASP A 13 12.63 1.19 -26.49
C ASP A 13 12.03 2.20 -25.50
N THR A 14 11.31 1.75 -24.46
CA THR A 14 10.67 2.61 -23.46
C THR A 14 11.62 3.11 -22.37
N SER A 15 12.71 2.37 -22.11
CA SER A 15 13.67 2.66 -21.04
C SER A 15 15.10 2.36 -21.45
N ASP A 16 16.08 3.07 -20.91
CA ASP A 16 17.51 2.81 -21.18
C ASP A 16 17.93 1.40 -20.75
N ARG A 17 17.39 0.90 -19.64
CA ARG A 17 17.64 -0.45 -19.11
C ARG A 17 16.34 -1.05 -18.58
N LEU A 18 15.91 -2.15 -19.19
CA LEU A 18 14.75 -2.93 -18.77
C LEU A 18 15.20 -4.19 -18.02
N TYR A 19 14.70 -4.35 -16.80
CA TYR A 19 14.80 -5.57 -16.01
C TYR A 19 13.44 -6.28 -16.01
N PHE A 20 13.40 -7.45 -16.63
CA PHE A 20 12.22 -8.30 -16.74
C PHE A 20 12.21 -9.35 -15.63
N ASP A 21 12.13 -8.88 -14.38
CA ASP A 21 12.24 -9.68 -13.17
C ASP A 21 11.03 -9.47 -12.25
N PRO A 22 10.74 -10.42 -11.35
CA PRO A 22 9.69 -10.27 -10.34
C PRO A 22 9.91 -9.03 -9.45
N LEU A 23 8.83 -8.38 -9.05
CA LEU A 23 8.88 -7.26 -8.10
C LEU A 23 8.89 -7.77 -6.65
N THR A 24 9.85 -8.64 -6.31
CA THR A 24 10.12 -9.00 -4.92
C THR A 24 11.17 -8.08 -4.31
N ALA A 25 11.24 -8.00 -2.99
CA ALA A 25 12.25 -7.19 -2.31
C ALA A 25 13.68 -7.66 -2.63
N GLU A 26 13.90 -8.97 -2.71
CA GLU A 26 15.21 -9.55 -3.03
C GLU A 26 15.65 -9.17 -4.46
N ASP A 27 14.84 -9.48 -5.46
CA ASP A 27 15.15 -9.24 -6.87
C ASP A 27 15.38 -7.74 -7.13
N VAL A 28 14.51 -6.88 -6.60
CA VAL A 28 14.61 -5.44 -6.79
C VAL A 28 15.86 -4.87 -6.10
N LEU A 29 16.20 -5.33 -4.90
CA LEU A 29 17.41 -4.85 -4.21
C LEU A 29 18.69 -5.28 -4.93
N GLU A 30 18.75 -6.49 -5.49
CA GLU A 30 19.89 -6.92 -6.30
C GLU A 30 20.06 -6.08 -7.56
N ILE A 31 18.96 -5.78 -8.27
CA ILE A 31 18.98 -4.88 -9.42
C ILE A 31 19.52 -3.50 -9.02
N LEU A 32 19.03 -2.93 -7.92
CA LEU A 32 19.45 -1.61 -7.46
C LEU A 32 20.92 -1.57 -7.03
N ARG A 33 21.43 -2.64 -6.41
CA ARG A 33 22.86 -2.78 -6.09
C ARG A 33 23.71 -2.83 -7.34
N ALA A 34 23.27 -3.56 -8.37
CA ALA A 34 23.96 -3.62 -9.65
C ALA A 34 23.97 -2.25 -10.36
N GLU A 35 22.86 -1.51 -10.32
CA GLU A 35 22.78 -0.14 -10.85
C GLU A 35 23.72 0.81 -10.10
N GLN A 36 23.72 0.78 -8.76
CA GLN A 36 24.63 1.57 -7.91
C GLN A 36 26.11 1.26 -8.16
N ALA A 37 26.44 0.00 -8.47
CA ALA A 37 27.81 -0.37 -8.83
C ALA A 37 28.20 0.15 -10.23
N SER A 38 27.23 0.31 -11.12
CA SER A 38 27.45 0.80 -12.48
C SER A 38 27.39 2.32 -12.64
N GLY A 39 26.84 3.04 -11.66
CA GLY A 39 26.68 4.49 -11.71
C GLY A 39 25.95 5.08 -10.51
N GLU A 40 25.52 6.34 -10.63
CA GLU A 40 24.77 7.03 -9.59
C GLU A 40 23.29 6.63 -9.61
N LEU A 41 22.81 6.00 -8.54
CA LEU A 41 21.38 5.80 -8.30
C LEU A 41 20.82 7.00 -7.53
N VAL A 42 20.11 7.89 -8.24
CA VAL A 42 19.45 9.06 -7.62
C VAL A 42 18.33 8.62 -6.66
N GLY A 43 17.61 7.56 -6.99
CA GLY A 43 16.53 7.01 -6.19
C GLY A 43 15.54 6.21 -7.03
N VAL A 44 14.44 5.80 -6.41
CA VAL A 44 13.41 4.95 -7.01
C VAL A 44 12.02 5.56 -6.87
N ILE A 45 11.16 5.29 -7.85
CA ILE A 45 9.75 5.72 -7.88
C ILE A 45 8.89 4.47 -7.67
N VAL A 46 8.10 4.44 -6.60
CA VAL A 46 7.26 3.28 -6.23
C VAL A 46 5.76 3.51 -6.42
N GLN A 47 5.36 4.73 -6.77
CA GLN A 47 3.96 5.16 -6.75
C GLN A 47 3.19 4.80 -8.02
N PHE A 48 3.86 4.38 -9.10
CA PHE A 48 3.26 4.19 -10.43
C PHE A 48 2.95 2.73 -10.80
N GLY A 49 3.14 1.77 -9.90
CA GLY A 49 2.84 0.36 -10.17
C GLY A 49 1.77 -0.27 -9.26
N GLY A 50 0.93 0.55 -8.61
CA GLY A 50 -0.10 0.08 -7.70
C GLY A 50 0.47 -0.51 -6.40
N GLN A 51 -0.23 -1.49 -5.80
CA GLN A 51 0.15 -1.99 -4.47
C GLN A 51 1.50 -2.71 -4.43
N THR A 52 1.89 -3.38 -5.53
CA THR A 52 3.08 -4.23 -5.57
C THR A 52 4.36 -3.45 -5.22
N PRO A 53 4.70 -2.34 -5.91
CA PRO A 53 5.86 -1.53 -5.52
C PRO A 53 5.66 -0.75 -4.22
N LEU A 54 4.44 -0.34 -3.86
CA LEU A 54 4.20 0.31 -2.55
C LEU A 54 4.58 -0.60 -1.38
N LYS A 55 4.36 -1.92 -1.51
CA LYS A 55 4.80 -2.91 -0.52
C LYS A 55 6.32 -3.05 -0.41
N LEU A 56 7.08 -2.60 -1.41
CA LEU A 56 8.54 -2.62 -1.38
C LEU A 56 9.13 -1.42 -0.64
N ALA A 57 8.34 -0.37 -0.36
CA ALA A 57 8.84 0.89 0.19
C ALA A 57 9.61 0.71 1.50
N ASP A 58 9.10 -0.10 2.43
CA ASP A 58 9.75 -0.40 3.72
C ASP A 58 11.09 -1.14 3.54
N ALA A 59 11.15 -2.12 2.62
CA ALA A 59 12.39 -2.85 2.35
C ALA A 59 13.46 -1.95 1.70
N LEU A 60 13.04 -1.09 0.78
CA LEU A 60 13.90 -0.12 0.11
C LEU A 60 14.43 0.93 1.09
N GLU A 61 13.58 1.46 1.98
CA GLU A 61 13.97 2.41 3.01
C GLU A 61 14.97 1.79 4.01
N LYS A 62 14.71 0.56 4.48
CA LYS A 62 15.64 -0.19 5.34
C LYS A 62 16.98 -0.48 4.69
N ALA A 63 16.99 -0.64 3.36
CA ALA A 63 18.21 -0.79 2.58
C ALA A 63 18.93 0.54 2.27
N GLY A 64 18.37 1.67 2.73
CA GLY A 64 18.93 3.01 2.48
C GLY A 64 18.76 3.49 1.04
N ILE A 65 17.84 2.90 0.27
CA ILE A 65 17.53 3.33 -1.10
C ILE A 65 16.63 4.58 -1.04
N PRO A 66 17.02 5.70 -1.68
CA PRO A 66 16.20 6.90 -1.71
C PRO A 66 14.90 6.66 -2.49
N ILE A 67 13.75 6.81 -1.84
CA ILE A 67 12.45 6.82 -2.53
C ILE A 67 12.10 8.26 -2.90
N LEU A 68 11.87 8.50 -4.19
CA LEU A 68 11.53 9.80 -4.74
C LEU A 68 10.01 10.00 -4.70
N GLY A 69 9.58 11.26 -4.51
CA GLY A 69 8.17 11.62 -4.42
C GLY A 69 7.61 11.46 -3.00
N THR A 70 6.45 10.80 -2.88
CA THR A 70 5.82 10.56 -1.57
C THR A 70 6.64 9.61 -0.74
N SER A 71 6.98 10.00 0.49
CA SER A 71 7.79 9.17 1.39
C SER A 71 7.05 7.89 1.84
N PRO A 72 7.79 6.83 2.24
CA PRO A 72 7.21 5.61 2.80
C PRO A 72 6.25 5.88 3.95
N ASP A 73 6.63 6.76 4.88
CA ASP A 73 5.77 7.13 6.00
C ASP A 73 4.45 7.80 5.57
N MET A 74 4.50 8.64 4.53
CA MET A 74 3.29 9.29 4.00
C MET A 74 2.41 8.34 3.19
N ILE A 75 3.01 7.34 2.53
CA ILE A 75 2.29 6.24 1.89
C ILE A 75 1.58 5.41 2.98
N ASP A 76 2.31 5.02 4.03
CA ASP A 76 1.79 4.25 5.16
C ASP A 76 0.67 4.99 5.89
N LEU A 77 0.84 6.29 6.13
CA LEU A 77 -0.18 7.15 6.72
C LEU A 77 -1.50 7.14 5.94
N ALA A 78 -1.44 6.99 4.61
CA ALA A 78 -2.63 6.96 3.76
C ALA A 78 -3.25 5.54 3.65
N GLU A 79 -2.43 4.50 3.70
CA GLU A 79 -2.86 3.10 3.62
C GLU A 79 -3.40 2.55 4.94
N ASP A 80 -2.84 3.02 6.06
CA ASP A 80 -3.30 2.72 7.41
C ASP A 80 -4.52 3.56 7.79
N ARG A 81 -5.65 2.89 8.05
CA ARG A 81 -6.92 3.55 8.34
C ARG A 81 -6.94 4.30 9.67
N ASP A 82 -6.19 3.86 10.67
CA ASP A 82 -6.09 4.48 11.99
C ASP A 82 -5.26 5.77 11.90
N ARG A 83 -4.10 5.69 11.26
CA ARG A 83 -3.25 6.85 10.97
C ARG A 83 -3.99 7.88 10.11
N PHE A 84 -4.70 7.43 9.09
CA PHE A 84 -5.48 8.30 8.22
C PHE A 84 -6.62 8.99 8.97
N GLN A 85 -7.37 8.25 9.80
CA GLN A 85 -8.41 8.81 10.67
C GLN A 85 -7.83 9.89 11.58
N THR A 86 -6.71 9.60 12.24
CA THR A 86 -6.02 10.54 13.13
C THR A 86 -5.60 11.81 12.39
N LEU A 87 -5.11 11.70 11.15
CA LEU A 87 -4.78 12.86 10.32
C LEU A 87 -6.02 13.70 10.01
N LEU A 88 -7.13 13.09 9.61
CA LEU A 88 -8.36 13.82 9.29
C LEU A 88 -8.89 14.59 10.51
N HIS A 89 -8.84 13.98 11.70
CA HIS A 89 -9.17 14.66 12.96
C HIS A 89 -8.27 15.86 13.23
N LYS A 90 -6.94 15.69 13.05
CA LYS A 90 -5.97 16.79 13.19
C LYS A 90 -6.23 17.93 12.22
N LEU A 91 -6.69 17.62 11.00
CA LEU A 91 -7.02 18.60 9.96
C LEU A 91 -8.44 19.17 10.09
N ASN A 92 -9.22 18.74 11.08
CA ASN A 92 -10.62 19.12 11.27
C ASN A 92 -11.49 18.86 10.02
N LEU A 93 -11.24 17.72 9.36
CA LEU A 93 -12.02 17.26 8.21
C LEU A 93 -13.09 16.26 8.66
N THR A 94 -14.21 16.24 7.95
CA THR A 94 -15.34 15.37 8.27
C THR A 94 -15.11 13.93 7.80
N GLN A 95 -15.44 12.96 8.65
CA GLN A 95 -15.45 11.54 8.33
C GLN A 95 -16.73 10.90 8.89
N PRO A 96 -17.31 9.86 8.25
CA PRO A 96 -18.38 9.09 8.86
C PRO A 96 -17.96 8.53 10.21
N LYS A 97 -18.91 8.31 11.13
CA LYS A 97 -18.63 7.56 12.37
C LYS A 97 -18.06 6.19 12.00
N ASN A 98 -16.90 5.87 12.55
CA ASN A 98 -16.16 4.66 12.22
C ASN A 98 -15.34 4.22 13.45
N GLY A 99 -14.77 3.01 13.39
CA GLY A 99 -13.84 2.50 14.39
C GLY A 99 -12.84 1.52 13.76
N ILE A 100 -11.73 1.32 14.45
CA ILE A 100 -10.66 0.40 14.04
C ILE A 100 -10.78 -0.90 14.83
N ALA A 101 -10.58 -2.02 14.15
CA ALA A 101 -10.59 -3.35 14.75
C ALA A 101 -9.45 -4.20 14.21
N TYR A 102 -8.72 -4.85 15.12
CA TYR A 102 -7.64 -5.79 14.84
C TYR A 102 -8.05 -7.25 15.10
N SER A 103 -9.27 -7.46 15.59
CA SER A 103 -9.88 -8.77 15.81
C SER A 103 -11.38 -8.73 15.57
N VAL A 104 -11.97 -9.90 15.36
CA VAL A 104 -13.43 -10.06 15.18
C VAL A 104 -14.19 -9.56 16.41
N GLU A 105 -13.67 -9.82 17.61
CA GLU A 105 -14.29 -9.35 18.86
C GLU A 105 -14.29 -7.82 18.94
N GLN A 106 -13.18 -7.16 18.56
CA GLN A 106 -13.16 -5.70 18.47
C GLN A 106 -14.13 -5.18 17.39
N ALA A 107 -14.22 -5.87 16.26
CA ALA A 107 -15.14 -5.50 15.19
C ALA A 107 -16.60 -5.59 15.65
N ARG A 108 -16.97 -6.60 16.45
CA ARG A 108 -18.32 -6.72 17.05
C ARG A 108 -18.63 -5.59 18.02
N LEU A 109 -17.67 -5.21 18.88
CA LEU A 109 -17.85 -4.08 19.79
C LEU A 109 -18.08 -2.78 19.01
N VAL A 110 -17.23 -2.49 18.02
CA VAL A 110 -17.36 -1.31 17.15
C VAL A 110 -18.69 -1.33 16.38
N ALA A 111 -19.10 -2.49 15.86
CA ALA A 111 -20.38 -2.65 15.17
C ALA A 111 -21.58 -2.38 16.08
N GLY A 112 -21.53 -2.84 17.34
CA GLY A 112 -22.55 -2.56 18.35
C GLY A 112 -22.70 -1.07 18.66
N GLU A 113 -21.60 -0.32 18.64
CA GLU A 113 -21.61 1.13 18.85
C GLU A 113 -22.08 1.94 17.63
N LEU A 114 -21.68 1.52 16.42
CA LEU A 114 -22.01 2.23 15.17
C LEU A 114 -23.41 1.90 14.66
N GLY A 115 -23.88 0.67 14.87
CA GLY A 115 -25.09 0.12 14.29
C GLY A 115 -24.92 -0.34 12.83
N PHE A 116 -25.93 -1.07 12.34
CA PHE A 116 -25.98 -1.58 10.97
C PHE A 116 -26.90 -0.74 10.06
N PRO A 117 -26.65 -0.70 8.74
CA PRO A 117 -25.53 -1.34 8.04
C PRO A 117 -24.22 -0.56 8.19
N LEU A 118 -23.09 -1.27 8.15
CA LEU A 118 -21.74 -0.69 8.18
C LEU A 118 -20.86 -1.22 7.05
N VAL A 119 -19.76 -0.52 6.76
CA VAL A 119 -18.80 -0.92 5.72
C VAL A 119 -17.47 -1.32 6.35
N VAL A 120 -17.09 -2.59 6.21
CA VAL A 120 -15.77 -3.09 6.61
C VAL A 120 -14.76 -2.76 5.52
N ARG A 121 -13.67 -2.10 5.91
CA ARG A 121 -12.61 -1.65 4.99
C ARG A 121 -11.23 -2.01 5.53
N PRO A 122 -10.54 -3.00 4.93
CA PRO A 122 -9.18 -3.31 5.32
C PRO A 122 -8.20 -2.16 4.99
N SER A 123 -7.09 -2.11 5.73
CA SER A 123 -5.89 -1.30 5.40
C SER A 123 -5.04 -2.01 4.33
N TYR A 124 -4.18 -1.26 3.62
CA TYR A 124 -3.22 -1.79 2.63
C TYR A 124 -3.86 -2.58 1.46
N VAL A 125 -5.09 -2.24 1.08
CA VAL A 125 -5.82 -2.86 -0.04
C VAL A 125 -6.38 -1.81 -0.98
N LEU A 126 -6.29 -2.10 -2.28
CA LEU A 126 -6.89 -1.32 -3.37
C LEU A 126 -8.02 -2.13 -4.03
N GLY A 127 -8.90 -1.42 -4.76
CA GLY A 127 -9.96 -2.06 -5.55
C GLY A 127 -11.09 -2.71 -4.75
N GLY A 128 -11.25 -2.37 -3.47
CA GLY A 128 -12.32 -2.91 -2.62
C GLY A 128 -12.10 -4.37 -2.20
N ARG A 129 -10.87 -4.89 -2.30
CA ARG A 129 -10.55 -6.26 -1.90
C ARG A 129 -10.93 -6.49 -0.43
N ALA A 130 -11.76 -7.51 -0.20
CA ALA A 130 -12.31 -7.87 1.12
C ALA A 130 -13.09 -6.75 1.82
N MET A 131 -13.54 -5.71 1.09
CA MET A 131 -14.53 -4.78 1.61
C MET A 131 -15.91 -5.42 1.55
N GLN A 132 -16.70 -5.21 2.59
CA GLN A 132 -18.05 -5.77 2.69
C GLN A 132 -19.00 -4.77 3.34
N ILE A 133 -20.25 -4.80 2.89
CA ILE A 133 -21.35 -4.15 3.61
C ILE A 133 -21.93 -5.21 4.55
N ILE A 134 -21.92 -4.90 5.84
CA ILE A 134 -22.38 -5.77 6.91
C ILE A 134 -23.75 -5.27 7.34
N HIS A 135 -24.76 -6.13 7.19
CA HIS A 135 -26.15 -5.80 7.49
C HIS A 135 -26.61 -6.25 8.88
N ASP A 136 -25.94 -7.25 9.45
CA ASP A 136 -26.20 -7.77 10.78
C ASP A 136 -24.95 -8.44 11.36
N GLU A 137 -25.01 -8.76 12.65
CA GLU A 137 -23.89 -9.34 13.41
C GLU A 137 -23.47 -10.72 12.90
N SER A 138 -24.38 -11.48 12.28
CA SER A 138 -24.06 -12.82 11.78
C SER A 138 -23.09 -12.81 10.60
N MET A 139 -22.95 -11.65 9.92
CA MET A 139 -21.98 -11.45 8.84
C MET A 139 -20.57 -11.11 9.36
N LEU A 140 -20.42 -10.79 10.64
CA LEU A 140 -19.12 -10.62 11.31
C LEU A 140 -18.63 -12.00 11.79
N GLN A 141 -18.26 -12.86 10.85
CA GLN A 141 -17.68 -14.18 11.15
C GLN A 141 -16.15 -14.18 11.03
N THR A 142 -15.55 -15.04 11.87
CA THR A 142 -14.11 -15.33 12.09
C THR A 142 -13.11 -14.82 11.07
#